data_AF-A0A3Q0CHN1-F1
#
_entry.id   AF-A0A3Q0CHN1-F1
#
_cell.length_a   1.000
_cell.length_b   1.000
_cell.length_c   1.000
_cell.angle_alpha   90.00
_cell.angle_beta   90.00
_cell.angle_gamma   90.00
#
_symmetry.space_group_name_H-M   'P 1'
#
loop_
_entity.id
_entity.type
_entity.pdbx_description
1 polymer ?
#
loop_
_entity_poly.entity_id
_entity_poly.type
_entity_poly.pdbx_seq_one_letter_code
_entity_poly.pdbx_strand_id
1 'polypeptide(L)'
;MVLHLVPRCSARLFWASPGWRRTYTQGTSVGLTSLGCPRHRHSPMARRGYSSASGSPEVMLTPERYPVQRLPFSTVSEEDLAAFERIVPGRVVTDPEQLEAYNVDWLRSVRGCSKVLLRPQTSEEVSQILRHCYKRNLAVNPQGGNTGLVGGSVPVFDEVILSTALMNQVISFHDVSGKLVCACVL
;
A
#
# COMPACT_ATOMS: atom_id res chain seq x y z
N MET A 1 -6.96 -5.24 -48.02
CA MET A 1 -7.45 -6.43 -47.29
C MET A 1 -6.27 -7.35 -47.09
N VAL A 2 -5.67 -7.40 -45.89
CA VAL A 2 -5.04 -8.56 -45.24
C VAL A 2 -4.65 -8.08 -43.82
N LEU A 3 -5.34 -8.65 -42.83
CA LEU A 3 -5.04 -8.55 -41.40
C LEU A 3 -3.71 -9.24 -41.11
N HIS A 4 -2.88 -8.66 -40.25
CA HIS A 4 -1.89 -9.43 -39.49
C HIS A 4 -2.32 -9.47 -38.01
N LEU A 5 -2.76 -10.67 -37.61
CA LEU A 5 -3.07 -11.06 -36.24
C LEU A 5 -1.82 -11.00 -35.35
N VAL A 6 -1.95 -10.41 -34.17
CA VAL A 6 -1.01 -10.58 -33.05
C VAL A 6 -1.49 -11.78 -32.21
N PRO A 7 -0.61 -12.74 -31.86
CA PRO A 7 -0.98 -13.94 -31.13
C PRO A 7 -1.24 -13.66 -29.64
N ARG A 8 -2.37 -14.18 -29.15
CA ARG A 8 -2.74 -14.28 -27.74
C ARG A 8 -1.90 -15.37 -27.06
N CYS A 9 -1.08 -15.00 -26.08
CA CYS A 9 -0.52 -15.95 -25.12
C CYS A 9 -1.46 -16.10 -23.92
N SER A 10 -2.08 -17.27 -23.83
CA SER A 10 -2.88 -17.74 -22.71
C SER A 10 -1.96 -18.32 -21.64
N ALA A 11 -1.94 -17.77 -20.43
CA ALA A 11 -1.38 -18.43 -19.27
C ALA A 11 -2.53 -19.01 -18.42
N ARG A 12 -2.80 -20.30 -18.63
CA ARG A 12 -3.45 -21.17 -17.65
C ARG A 12 -2.41 -21.52 -16.59
N LEU A 13 -2.74 -21.37 -15.30
CA LEU A 13 -2.15 -22.18 -14.24
C LEU A 13 -3.26 -22.54 -13.25
N PHE A 14 -3.45 -23.85 -13.13
CA PHE A 14 -4.36 -24.57 -12.24
C PHE A 14 -3.49 -25.39 -11.29
N TRP A 15 -4.00 -25.65 -10.09
CA TRP A 15 -3.67 -26.65 -9.04
C TRP A 15 -3.63 -25.96 -7.66
N ALA A 16 -4.59 -26.10 -6.73
CA ALA A 16 -5.16 -27.30 -6.06
C ALA A 16 -4.07 -28.05 -5.26
N SER A 17 -4.11 -28.34 -3.94
CA SER A 17 -5.12 -28.23 -2.86
C SER A 17 -4.39 -28.24 -1.47
N PRO A 18 -4.80 -28.97 -0.40
CA PRO A 18 -5.33 -28.42 0.85
C PRO A 18 -4.55 -28.83 2.14
N GLY A 19 -4.84 -28.23 3.29
CA GLY A 19 -4.55 -28.90 4.57
C GLY A 19 -4.22 -28.00 5.75
N TRP A 20 -5.25 -27.46 6.41
CA TRP A 20 -5.12 -26.96 7.78
C TRP A 20 -5.90 -27.87 8.72
N ARG A 21 -5.17 -28.68 9.48
CA ARG A 21 -5.67 -29.55 10.53
C ARG A 21 -5.55 -28.76 11.85
N ARG A 22 -6.69 -28.46 12.49
CA ARG A 22 -6.78 -27.91 13.85
C ARG A 22 -6.27 -28.94 14.85
N THR A 23 -5.39 -28.51 15.76
CA THR A 23 -5.21 -29.15 17.07
C THR A 23 -5.50 -28.11 18.15
N TYR A 24 -6.63 -28.31 18.83
CA TYR A 24 -7.00 -27.61 20.06
C TYR A 24 -6.40 -28.41 21.22
N THR A 25 -5.56 -27.78 22.05
CA THR A 25 -5.17 -28.31 23.36
C THR A 25 -6.06 -27.68 24.43
N GLN A 26 -6.81 -28.53 25.14
CA GLN A 26 -7.62 -28.16 26.29
C GLN A 26 -6.71 -27.96 27.51
N GLY A 27 -6.73 -26.76 28.09
CA GLY A 27 -6.12 -26.45 29.39
C GLY A 27 -7.16 -26.54 30.49
N THR A 28 -6.92 -27.44 31.43
CA THR A 28 -7.75 -27.83 32.57
C THR A 28 -7.89 -26.74 33.64
N SER A 29 -9.09 -26.66 34.19
CA SER A 29 -9.49 -25.85 35.34
C SER A 29 -8.95 -26.39 36.66
N VAL A 30 -8.40 -25.53 37.52
CA VAL A 30 -8.23 -25.81 38.94
C VAL A 30 -8.76 -24.61 39.73
N GLY A 31 -9.78 -24.85 40.54
CA GLY A 31 -10.39 -23.86 41.42
C GLY A 31 -9.50 -23.51 42.60
N LEU A 32 -9.60 -22.27 43.07
CA LEU A 32 -9.10 -21.88 44.37
C LEU A 32 -10.18 -21.15 45.18
N THR A 33 -10.22 -21.54 46.44
CA THR A 33 -11.18 -21.27 47.49
C THR A 33 -11.09 -19.85 48.04
N SER A 34 -12.23 -19.40 48.57
CA SER A 34 -12.45 -18.11 49.22
C SER A 34 -11.66 -17.95 50.52
N LEU A 35 -10.89 -16.87 50.66
CA LEU A 35 -10.46 -16.36 51.97
C LEU A 35 -10.39 -14.83 51.97
N GLY A 36 -11.22 -14.23 52.83
CA GLY A 36 -10.90 -13.04 53.62
C GLY A 36 -10.89 -11.66 52.94
N CYS A 37 -11.91 -10.84 53.24
CA CYS A 37 -11.85 -9.39 53.12
C CYS A 37 -11.33 -8.75 54.42
N PRO A 38 -10.27 -7.91 54.39
CA PRO A 38 -10.02 -6.91 55.42
C PRO A 38 -10.34 -5.50 54.92
N ARG A 39 -10.90 -4.72 55.86
CA ARG A 39 -11.45 -3.38 55.69
C ARG A 39 -10.45 -2.31 55.21
N HIS A 40 -10.96 -1.46 54.33
CA HIS A 40 -10.69 -0.04 54.11
C HIS A 40 -9.45 0.59 54.78
N ARG A 41 -8.47 0.97 53.96
CA ARG A 41 -7.60 2.13 54.16
C ARG A 41 -7.75 3.07 52.97
N HIS A 42 -8.14 4.31 53.24
CA HIS A 42 -8.25 5.36 52.22
C HIS A 42 -6.89 5.58 51.56
N SER A 43 -6.79 5.28 50.26
CA SER A 43 -5.66 5.69 49.44
C SER A 43 -5.91 7.11 48.92
N PRO A 44 -4.92 8.02 48.93
CA PRO A 44 -5.07 9.29 48.26
C PRO A 44 -5.24 9.03 46.76
N MET A 45 -6.22 9.71 46.13
CA MET A 45 -6.38 9.70 44.67
C MET A 45 -5.09 10.20 44.01
N ALA A 46 -4.23 9.25 43.61
CA ALA A 46 -3.19 9.53 42.64
C ALA A 46 -3.92 9.96 41.36
N ARG A 47 -3.75 11.23 40.98
CA ARG A 47 -4.18 11.73 39.68
C ARG A 47 -3.48 10.88 38.62
N ARG A 48 -4.21 9.90 38.09
CA ARG A 48 -3.77 9.13 36.94
C ARG A 48 -3.79 10.11 35.76
N GLY A 49 -2.62 10.66 35.45
CA GLY A 49 -2.43 11.42 34.22
C GLY A 49 -2.87 10.53 33.07
N TYR A 50 -3.84 11.01 32.29
CA TYR A 50 -4.11 10.42 30.99
C TYR A 50 -2.92 10.79 30.10
N SER A 51 -1.92 9.91 30.05
CA SER A 51 -0.98 9.94 28.93
C SER A 51 -1.79 9.69 27.68
N SER A 52 -2.00 10.74 26.89
CA SER A 52 -2.52 10.64 25.54
C SER A 52 -1.48 9.89 24.69
N ALA A 53 -1.48 8.56 24.77
CA ALA A 53 -0.89 7.74 23.74
C ALA A 53 -1.80 7.80 22.51
N SER A 54 -1.81 8.95 21.83
CA SER A 54 -2.42 9.13 20.52
C SER A 54 -1.48 8.55 19.46
N GLY A 55 -1.18 7.27 19.59
CA GLY A 55 -0.50 6.49 18.55
C GLY A 55 -1.46 5.40 18.14
N SER A 56 -2.06 5.53 16.95
CA SER A 56 -2.61 4.33 16.31
C SER A 56 -1.45 3.33 16.18
N PRO A 57 -1.68 2.02 16.42
CA PRO A 57 -0.59 1.05 16.42
C PRO A 57 0.19 1.16 15.10
N GLU A 58 1.51 1.29 15.22
CA GLU A 58 2.41 1.38 14.08
C GLU A 58 2.34 0.07 13.29
N VAL A 59 2.08 0.17 11.99
CA VAL A 59 1.99 -1.01 11.12
C VAL A 59 3.42 -1.47 10.81
N MET A 60 3.70 -2.74 11.08
CA MET A 60 4.98 -3.38 10.80
C MET A 60 5.23 -3.42 9.28
N LEU A 61 6.50 -3.30 8.87
CA LEU A 61 6.87 -3.38 7.46
C LEU A 61 6.53 -4.77 6.90
N THR A 62 6.01 -4.82 5.68
CA THR A 62 5.60 -6.06 5.00
C THR A 62 6.70 -7.14 4.97
N PRO A 63 7.98 -6.81 4.72
CA PRO A 63 9.06 -7.80 4.72
C PRO A 63 9.43 -8.35 6.10
N GLU A 64 9.09 -7.63 7.18
CA GLU A 64 9.28 -8.13 8.56
C GLU A 64 8.17 -9.14 8.91
N ARG A 65 6.96 -8.92 8.37
CA ARG A 65 5.81 -9.79 8.59
C ARG A 65 5.80 -11.03 7.70
N TYR A 66 6.23 -10.91 6.45
CA TYR A 66 6.22 -11.96 5.46
C TYR A 66 7.63 -12.22 4.94
N PRO A 67 8.07 -13.50 4.80
CA PRO A 67 9.42 -13.85 4.36
C PRO A 67 9.58 -13.67 2.84
N VAL A 68 9.40 -12.44 2.37
CA VAL A 68 9.55 -12.03 0.96
C VAL A 68 10.92 -11.39 0.76
N GLN A 69 11.54 -11.66 -0.39
CA GLN A 69 12.83 -11.10 -0.75
C GLN A 69 12.68 -9.98 -1.78
N ARG A 70 13.47 -8.92 -1.61
CA ARG A 70 13.53 -7.83 -2.58
C ARG A 70 14.23 -8.30 -3.85
N LEU A 71 13.59 -8.08 -4.99
CA LEU A 71 14.17 -8.33 -6.31
C LEU A 71 15.31 -7.34 -6.63
N PRO A 72 16.21 -7.67 -7.58
CA PRO A 72 17.38 -6.85 -7.90
C PRO A 72 17.02 -5.60 -8.74
N PHE A 73 16.13 -4.76 -8.22
CA PHE A 73 15.83 -3.43 -8.75
C PHE A 73 16.82 -2.40 -8.24
N SER A 74 17.05 -1.36 -9.04
CA SER A 74 17.82 -0.19 -8.61
C SER A 74 17.10 0.57 -7.49
N THR A 75 17.83 1.42 -6.79
CA THR A 75 17.29 2.37 -5.81
C THR A 75 17.22 3.76 -6.44
N VAL A 76 16.30 4.60 -5.95
CA VAL A 76 16.16 5.98 -6.44
C VAL A 76 17.38 6.82 -6.06
N SER A 77 18.02 7.47 -7.02
CA SER A 77 19.07 8.47 -6.80
C SER A 77 18.55 9.91 -6.87
N GLU A 78 19.37 10.88 -6.47
CA GLU A 78 19.07 12.31 -6.64
C GLU A 78 18.88 12.71 -8.12
N GLU A 79 19.58 12.04 -9.05
CA GLU A 79 19.37 12.29 -10.49
C GLU A 79 18.00 11.81 -10.96
N ASP A 80 17.50 10.71 -10.35
CA ASP A 80 16.17 10.18 -10.63
C ASP A 80 15.09 11.16 -10.11
N LEU A 81 15.27 11.73 -8.91
CA LEU A 81 14.40 12.79 -8.39
C LEU A 81 14.38 14.03 -9.28
N ALA A 82 15.55 14.49 -9.72
CA ALA A 82 15.66 15.61 -10.67
C ALA A 82 15.04 15.29 -12.04
N ALA A 83 15.04 14.01 -12.46
CA ALA A 83 14.34 13.59 -13.67
C ALA A 83 12.83 13.60 -13.50
N PHE A 84 12.32 13.08 -12.37
CA PHE A 84 10.90 13.12 -12.06
C PHE A 84 10.39 14.56 -11.93
N GLU A 85 11.14 15.46 -11.30
CA GLU A 85 10.75 16.87 -11.16
C GLU A 85 10.65 17.58 -12.52
N ARG A 86 11.45 17.18 -13.52
CA ARG A 86 11.32 17.68 -14.90
C ARG A 86 10.08 17.13 -15.61
N ILE A 87 9.64 15.93 -15.28
CA ILE A 87 8.48 15.28 -15.91
C ILE A 87 7.17 15.74 -15.25
N VAL A 88 7.14 15.80 -13.92
CA VAL A 88 5.98 16.15 -13.09
C VAL A 88 6.32 17.27 -12.09
N PRO A 89 6.53 18.51 -12.57
CA PRO A 89 7.00 19.61 -11.73
C PRO A 89 6.02 19.93 -10.60
N GLY A 90 6.56 20.07 -9.37
CA GLY A 90 5.81 20.32 -8.14
C GLY A 90 4.94 19.14 -7.68
N ARG A 91 5.09 17.97 -8.29
CA ARG A 91 4.24 16.78 -8.04
C ARG A 91 5.04 15.53 -7.68
N VAL A 92 6.31 15.72 -7.32
CA VAL A 92 7.16 14.72 -6.66
C VAL A 92 7.10 14.96 -5.15
N VAL A 93 6.73 13.93 -4.38
CA VAL A 93 6.63 13.99 -2.92
C VAL A 93 7.65 13.04 -2.31
N THR A 94 8.52 13.58 -1.46
CA THR A 94 9.57 12.85 -0.73
C THR A 94 9.48 13.03 0.78
N ASP A 95 8.52 13.84 1.25
CA ASP A 95 8.27 14.09 2.66
C ASP A 95 7.76 12.82 3.36
N PRO A 96 8.48 12.27 4.36
CA PRO A 96 8.09 11.04 5.04
C PRO A 96 6.69 11.08 5.66
N GLU A 97 6.26 12.24 6.18
CA GLU A 97 4.94 12.38 6.82
C GLU A 97 3.81 12.23 5.80
N GLN A 98 3.99 12.79 4.60
CA GLN A 98 3.02 12.65 3.51
C GLN A 98 3.03 11.25 2.92
N LEU A 99 4.20 10.60 2.86
CA LEU A 99 4.35 9.25 2.29
C LEU A 99 3.72 8.16 3.16
N GLU A 100 3.59 8.36 4.47
CA GLU A 100 3.04 7.36 5.39
C GLU A 100 1.65 6.88 4.96
N ALA A 101 0.77 7.80 4.53
CA ALA A 101 -0.58 7.48 4.09
C ALA A 101 -0.64 6.64 2.80
N TYR A 102 0.41 6.68 1.99
CA TYR A 102 0.51 5.94 0.73
C TYR A 102 1.29 4.62 0.89
N ASN A 103 2.09 4.49 1.95
CA ASN A 103 2.82 3.27 2.29
C ASN A 103 1.98 2.26 3.08
N VAL A 104 0.90 2.69 3.74
CA VAL A 104 0.03 1.81 4.55
C VAL A 104 -1.27 1.50 3.81
N ASP A 105 -1.69 0.24 3.81
CA ASP A 105 -2.96 -0.16 3.16
C ASP A 105 -4.19 0.21 4.00
N TRP A 106 -5.37 0.12 3.38
CA TRP A 106 -6.63 0.44 4.04
C TRP A 106 -6.90 -0.39 5.31
N LEU A 107 -6.54 -1.68 5.32
CA LEU A 107 -6.71 -2.55 6.49
C LEU A 107 -5.63 -2.34 7.56
N ARG A 108 -4.61 -1.50 7.29
CA ARG A 108 -3.44 -1.30 8.15
C ARG A 108 -2.76 -2.62 8.51
N SER A 109 -2.73 -3.53 7.53
CA SER A 109 -2.22 -4.88 7.62
C SER A 109 -0.82 -5.02 7.00
N VAL A 110 -0.52 -4.20 6.00
CA VAL A 110 0.76 -4.17 5.27
C VAL A 110 1.26 -2.74 5.16
N ARG A 111 2.59 -2.58 5.20
CA ARG A 111 3.26 -1.28 5.08
C ARG A 111 4.53 -1.42 4.25
N GLY A 112 4.70 -0.55 3.26
CA GLY A 112 5.93 -0.42 2.49
C GLY A 112 6.87 0.65 3.06
N CYS A 113 8.01 0.84 2.40
CA CYS A 113 9.03 1.82 2.78
C CYS A 113 9.47 2.68 1.58
N SER A 114 8.53 3.01 0.70
CA SER A 114 8.79 3.89 -0.43
C SER A 114 9.13 5.30 0.05
N LYS A 115 10.10 5.90 -0.64
CA LYS A 115 10.63 7.25 -0.37
C LYS A 115 10.17 8.29 -1.38
N VAL A 116 9.43 7.87 -2.41
CA VAL A 116 9.04 8.74 -3.53
C VAL A 116 7.64 8.42 -3.99
N LEU A 117 6.81 9.45 -4.04
CA LEU A 117 5.48 9.44 -4.62
C LEU A 117 5.43 10.41 -5.80
N LEU A 118 4.93 9.92 -6.93
CA LEU A 118 4.73 10.69 -8.16
C LEU A 118 3.24 10.85 -8.43
N ARG A 119 2.81 12.08 -8.72
CA ARG A 119 1.40 12.41 -8.99
C ARG A 119 1.24 12.99 -10.42
N PRO A 120 1.26 12.17 -11.48
CA PRO A 120 0.99 12.64 -12.83
C PRO A 120 -0.47 13.10 -13.01
N GLN A 121 -0.67 13.97 -13.99
CA GLN A 121 -1.98 14.47 -14.45
C GLN A 121 -2.33 13.96 -15.86
N THR A 122 -1.33 13.60 -16.67
CA THR A 122 -1.52 13.19 -18.07
C THR A 122 -0.94 11.82 -18.37
N SER A 123 -1.44 11.17 -19.41
CA SER A 123 -0.92 9.88 -19.88
C SER A 123 0.51 10.00 -20.42
N GLU A 124 0.87 11.15 -20.98
CA GLU A 124 2.21 11.47 -21.46
C GLU A 124 3.22 11.51 -20.31
N GLU A 125 2.88 12.15 -19.19
CA GLU A 125 3.71 12.16 -17.98
C GLU A 125 3.94 10.73 -17.45
N VAL A 126 2.88 9.92 -17.37
CA VAL A 126 2.98 8.50 -16.97
C VAL A 126 3.93 7.74 -17.89
N SER A 127 3.80 7.93 -19.21
CA SER A 127 4.66 7.29 -20.20
C SER A 127 6.14 7.66 -20.00
N GLN A 128 6.42 8.94 -19.75
CA GLN A 128 7.78 9.43 -19.51
C GLN A 128 8.36 8.89 -18.19
N ILE A 129 7.57 8.85 -17.12
CA ILE A 129 7.96 8.26 -15.83
C ILE A 129 8.32 6.79 -16.02
N LEU A 130 7.44 5.98 -16.61
CA LEU A 130 7.67 4.56 -16.81
C LEU A 130 8.86 4.29 -17.73
N ARG A 131 9.08 5.14 -18.74
CA ARG A 131 10.27 5.07 -19.60
C ARG A 131 11.56 5.31 -18.82
N HIS A 132 11.55 6.26 -17.89
CA HIS A 132 12.69 6.53 -17.01
C HIS A 132 12.94 5.34 -16.06
N CYS A 133 11.89 4.87 -15.37
CA CYS A 133 11.97 3.72 -14.47
C CYS A 133 12.45 2.45 -15.18
N TYR A 134 11.99 2.20 -16.41
CA TYR A 134 12.44 1.07 -17.22
C TYR A 134 13.94 1.14 -17.52
N LYS A 135 14.44 2.30 -17.97
CA LYS A 135 15.88 2.49 -18.26
C LYS A 135 16.75 2.33 -17.00
N ARG A 136 16.23 2.75 -15.86
CA ARG A 136 16.94 2.71 -14.56
C ARG A 136 16.72 1.40 -13.80
N ASN A 137 15.85 0.52 -14.29
CA ASN A 137 15.42 -0.69 -13.59
C ASN A 137 14.86 -0.40 -12.17
N LEU A 138 14.01 0.63 -12.07
CA LEU A 138 13.29 0.99 -10.83
C LEU A 138 11.94 0.28 -10.78
N ALA A 139 11.60 -0.29 -9.62
CA ALA A 139 10.28 -0.85 -9.37
C ALA A 139 9.24 0.26 -9.18
N VAL A 140 8.02 0.02 -9.65
CA VAL A 140 6.91 0.99 -9.59
C VAL A 140 5.69 0.31 -8.99
N ASN A 141 5.07 0.96 -8.01
CA ASN A 141 3.79 0.56 -7.41
C ASN A 141 2.68 1.53 -7.88
N PRO A 142 1.83 1.13 -8.85
CA PRO A 142 0.69 1.95 -9.26
C PRO A 142 -0.37 1.97 -8.15
N GLN A 143 -0.90 3.16 -7.85
CA GLN A 143 -1.84 3.34 -6.76
C GLN A 143 -2.98 4.30 -7.14
N GLY A 144 -4.21 3.83 -6.94
CA GLY A 144 -5.43 4.65 -7.03
C GLY A 144 -5.81 5.26 -5.69
N GLY A 145 -7.05 5.04 -5.25
CA GLY A 145 -7.61 5.51 -3.98
C GLY A 145 -7.16 4.74 -2.74
N ASN A 146 -6.24 3.78 -2.88
CA ASN A 146 -5.69 2.97 -1.79
C ASN A 146 -6.75 2.25 -0.93
N THR A 147 -7.82 1.74 -1.55
CA THR A 147 -8.93 1.02 -0.87
C THR A 147 -8.89 -0.49 -1.08
N GLY A 148 -7.82 -1.02 -1.67
CA GLY A 148 -7.65 -2.44 -1.93
C GLY A 148 -7.51 -3.25 -0.64
N LEU A 149 -8.18 -4.41 -0.58
CA LEU A 149 -8.22 -5.27 0.62
C LEU A 149 -7.20 -6.42 0.59
N VAL A 150 -6.39 -6.50 -0.46
CA VAL A 150 -5.42 -7.59 -0.68
C VAL A 150 -3.96 -7.13 -0.57
N GLY A 151 -3.72 -5.89 -0.14
CA GLY A 151 -2.38 -5.31 0.01
C GLY A 151 -1.65 -4.95 -1.29
N GLY A 152 -2.30 -5.09 -2.45
CA GLY A 152 -1.68 -4.81 -3.75
C GLY A 152 -1.63 -3.33 -4.15
N SER A 153 -2.18 -2.43 -3.34
CA SER A 153 -2.15 -0.99 -3.59
C SER A 153 -0.97 -0.27 -2.94
N VAL A 154 -0.18 -0.97 -2.12
CA VAL A 154 0.96 -0.39 -1.40
C VAL A 154 2.26 -1.13 -1.74
N PRO A 155 3.41 -0.43 -1.71
CA PRO A 155 4.71 -1.04 -1.93
C PRO A 155 5.03 -2.10 -0.87
N VAL A 156 5.86 -3.09 -1.24
CA VAL A 156 6.39 -4.08 -0.30
C VAL A 156 7.71 -3.59 0.29
N PHE A 157 8.54 -2.94 -0.53
CA PHE A 157 9.83 -2.38 -0.18
C PHE A 157 9.84 -0.88 -0.55
N ASP A 158 10.79 -0.47 -1.38
CA ASP A 158 11.11 0.89 -1.79
C ASP A 158 10.65 1.23 -3.22
N GLU A 159 9.60 0.55 -3.72
CA GLU A 159 9.06 0.82 -5.05
C GLU A 159 8.55 2.26 -5.16
N VAL A 160 8.76 2.90 -6.32
CA VAL A 160 8.25 4.26 -6.55
C VAL A 160 6.73 4.23 -6.64
N ILE A 161 6.04 4.99 -5.79
CA ILE A 161 4.57 5.03 -5.82
C ILE A 161 4.14 5.95 -6.97
N LEU A 162 3.31 5.44 -7.88
CA LEU A 162 2.71 6.21 -8.96
C LEU A 162 1.22 6.39 -8.69
N SER A 163 0.84 7.56 -8.17
CA SER A 163 -0.55 7.85 -7.81
C SER A 163 -1.33 8.47 -8.96
N THR A 164 -2.48 7.90 -9.29
CA THR A 164 -3.39 8.44 -10.31
C THR A 164 -4.39 9.46 -9.75
N ALA A 165 -4.23 9.90 -8.49
CA ALA A 165 -5.19 10.78 -7.82
C ALA A 165 -5.50 12.09 -8.56
N LEU A 166 -4.55 12.60 -9.35
CA LEU A 166 -4.73 13.84 -10.13
C LEU A 166 -5.22 13.59 -11.57
N MET A 167 -5.33 12.32 -12.02
CA MET A 167 -5.85 11.94 -13.33
C MET A 167 -7.38 11.78 -13.28
N ASN A 168 -8.10 12.81 -12.82
CA ASN A 168 -9.51 12.73 -12.44
C ASN A 168 -10.48 13.37 -13.46
N GLN A 169 -10.04 13.57 -14.70
CA GLN A 169 -10.85 14.26 -15.72
C GLN A 169 -11.82 13.31 -16.45
N VAL A 170 -13.04 13.80 -16.69
CA VAL A 170 -13.96 13.20 -17.66
C VAL A 170 -13.61 13.74 -19.05
N ILE A 171 -13.32 12.84 -19.99
CA ILE A 171 -12.85 13.17 -21.34
C ILE A 171 -14.04 13.32 -22.29
N SER A 172 -14.98 12.39 -22.27
CA SER A 172 -16.20 12.48 -23.08
C SER A 172 -17.32 11.62 -22.51
N PHE A 173 -18.56 12.04 -22.70
CA PHE A 173 -19.74 11.25 -22.39
C PHE A 173 -20.68 11.23 -23.60
N HIS A 174 -21.19 10.04 -23.94
CA HIS A 174 -22.08 9.85 -25.08
C HIS A 174 -23.49 9.52 -24.58
N ASP A 175 -24.38 10.50 -24.62
CA ASP A 175 -25.69 10.48 -23.96
C ASP A 175 -26.61 9.34 -24.41
N VAL A 176 -26.56 8.96 -25.69
CA VAL A 176 -27.43 7.91 -26.24
C VAL A 176 -26.93 6.50 -25.88
N SER A 177 -25.61 6.32 -25.86
CA SER A 177 -25.01 5.00 -25.65
C SER A 177 -24.55 4.76 -24.22
N GLY A 178 -24.62 5.78 -23.35
CA GLY A 178 -24.09 5.75 -21.98
C GLY A 178 -22.58 5.53 -21.90
N LYS A 179 -21.82 5.81 -22.98
CA LYS A 179 -20.37 5.59 -22.97
C LYS A 179 -19.68 6.76 -22.28
N LEU A 180 -18.96 6.47 -21.20
CA LEU A 180 -18.10 7.42 -20.51
C LEU A 180 -16.64 7.11 -20.84
N VAL A 181 -15.89 8.13 -21.22
CA VAL A 181 -14.43 8.09 -21.32
C VAL A 181 -13.91 9.06 -20.27
N CYS A 182 -13.10 8.56 -19.36
CA CYS A 182 -12.47 9.34 -18.30
C CYS A 182 -11.01 8.90 -18.14
N ALA A 183 -10.20 9.79 -17.61
CA ALA A 183 -8.86 9.47 -17.12
C ALA A 183 -8.95 8.51 -15.91
N CYS A 184 -7.84 7.88 -15.53
CA CYS A 184 -7.81 6.87 -14.47
C CYS A 184 -8.35 7.40 -13.13
N VAL A 185 -9.62 7.11 -12.85
CA VAL A 185 -10.26 7.21 -11.55
C VAL A 185 -10.27 5.81 -10.94
N LEU A 186 -9.33 5.51 -10.06
CA LEU A 186 -9.40 4.37 -9.13
C LEU A 186 -8.87 4.83 -7.79
#